data_AF-A0A7W1QXP3-F1
#
_entry.id   AF-A0A7W1QXP3-F1
#
_cell.length_a   1.000
_cell.length_b   1.000
_cell.length_c   1.000
_cell.angle_alpha   90.00
_cell.angle_beta   90.00
_cell.angle_gamma   90.00
#
_symmetry.space_group_name_H-M   'P 1'
#
loop_
_entity.id
_entity.type
_entity.pdbx_description
1 polymer ?
#
loop_
_entity_poly.entity_id
_entity_poly.type
_entity_poly.pdbx_seq_one_letter_code
_entity_poly.pdbx_strand_id
1 'polypeptide(L)'
;MLLTEEFFRTFTGKELSDATKATEVIVALEVENREKVDEGEKEALAHLGYPEYDLTIFGVAKILGSIAVLQPKFRTIKEWAYAGFTINFIGAFASHAFVGDGIGMLIPPIITLVIMFISYFLWKKIEAANLQTI
;
A
#
# COMPACT_ATOMS: atom_id res chain seq x y z
N MET A 1 -46.10 -9.09 10.51
CA MET A 1 -45.54 -10.26 11.20
C MET A 1 -44.06 -10.31 10.82
N LEU A 2 -43.20 -9.73 11.67
CA LEU A 2 -41.75 -9.71 11.44
C LEU A 2 -41.20 -11.07 11.88
N LEU A 3 -40.38 -11.72 11.05
CA LEU A 3 -39.75 -12.99 11.39
C LEU A 3 -38.70 -12.71 12.49
N THR A 4 -39.07 -12.98 13.74
CA THR A 4 -38.19 -12.79 14.90
C THR A 4 -37.11 -13.86 14.91
N GLU A 5 -35.96 -13.57 15.52
CA GLU A 5 -34.83 -14.52 15.64
C GLU A 5 -35.24 -15.87 16.23
N GLU A 6 -36.26 -15.87 17.10
CA GLU A 6 -36.86 -17.07 17.68
C GLU A 6 -37.37 -18.06 16.63
N PHE A 7 -38.00 -17.58 15.54
CA PHE A 7 -38.49 -18.45 14.47
C PHE A 7 -37.34 -19.16 13.74
N PHE A 8 -36.25 -18.45 13.42
CA PHE A 8 -35.09 -19.01 12.73
C PHE A 8 -34.30 -20.01 13.58
N ARG A 9 -34.25 -19.83 14.91
CA ARG A 9 -33.63 -20.81 15.83
C ARG A 9 -34.35 -22.17 15.84
N THR A 10 -35.60 -22.22 15.39
CA THR A 10 -36.37 -23.47 15.27
C THR A 10 -35.90 -24.34 14.09
N PHE A 11 -35.29 -23.73 13.06
CA PHE A 11 -34.80 -24.43 11.87
C PHE A 11 -33.33 -24.82 11.94
N THR A 12 -32.49 -24.08 12.70
CA THR A 12 -31.07 -24.40 12.87
C THR A 12 -30.59 -24.01 14.27
N GLY A 13 -29.83 -24.86 14.95
CA GLY A 13 -29.29 -24.59 16.31
C GLY A 13 -28.07 -23.66 16.35
N LYS A 14 -27.75 -22.95 15.26
CA LYS A 14 -26.62 -22.02 15.20
C LYS A 14 -27.10 -20.61 15.56
N GLU A 15 -26.29 -19.87 16.32
CA GLU A 15 -26.56 -18.46 16.57
C GLU A 15 -26.55 -17.67 15.25
N LEU A 16 -27.53 -16.78 15.08
CA LEU A 16 -27.59 -15.87 13.94
C LEU A 16 -26.42 -14.88 14.06
N SER A 17 -25.71 -14.64 12.96
CA SER A 17 -24.57 -13.72 12.94
C SER A 17 -25.05 -12.29 13.23
N ASP A 18 -24.72 -11.78 14.40
CA ASP A 18 -24.97 -10.40 14.79
C ASP A 18 -24.05 -9.48 13.98
N ALA A 19 -24.64 -8.64 13.13
CA ALA A 19 -23.89 -7.73 12.27
C ALA A 19 -23.05 -6.72 13.08
N THR A 20 -23.48 -6.36 14.29
CA THR A 20 -22.74 -5.46 15.19
C THR A 20 -21.46 -6.13 15.67
N LYS A 21 -21.58 -7.37 16.17
CA LYS A 21 -20.42 -8.16 16.62
C LYS A 21 -19.47 -8.49 15.48
N ALA A 22 -20.01 -8.84 14.31
CA ALA A 22 -19.19 -9.09 13.13
C ALA A 22 -18.42 -7.83 12.71
N THR A 23 -19.06 -6.65 12.79
CA THR A 23 -18.40 -5.37 12.48
C THR A 23 -17.34 -5.02 13.51
N GLU A 24 -17.62 -5.19 14.81
CA GLU A 24 -16.63 -4.96 15.89
C GLU A 24 -15.42 -5.88 15.74
N VAL A 25 -15.62 -7.15 15.40
CA VAL A 25 -14.53 -8.09 15.15
C VAL A 25 -13.70 -7.67 13.93
N ILE A 26 -14.32 -7.23 12.84
CA ILE A 26 -13.61 -6.72 11.66
C ILE A 26 -12.80 -5.47 12.00
N VAL A 27 -13.39 -4.51 12.72
CA VAL A 27 -12.70 -3.28 13.13
C VAL A 27 -11.54 -3.60 14.08
N ALA A 28 -11.74 -4.49 15.05
CA ALA A 28 -10.69 -4.91 15.98
C ALA A 28 -9.53 -5.60 15.24
N LEU A 29 -9.84 -6.49 14.28
CA LEU A 29 -8.84 -7.13 13.42
C LEU A 29 -8.06 -6.12 12.58
N GLU A 30 -8.73 -5.09 12.05
CA GLU A 30 -8.07 -4.07 11.24
C GLU A 30 -7.19 -3.13 12.09
N VAL A 31 -7.62 -2.80 13.32
CA VAL A 31 -6.81 -2.06 14.30
C VAL A 31 -5.57 -2.85 14.69
N GLU A 32 -5.72 -4.13 15.05
CA GLU A 32 -4.59 -4.98 15.42
C GLU A 32 -3.62 -5.15 14.23
N ASN A 33 -4.15 -5.26 13.01
CA ASN A 33 -3.31 -5.34 11.81
C ASN A 33 -2.57 -4.03 11.54
N ARG A 34 -3.19 -2.87 11.78
CA ARG A 34 -2.53 -1.55 11.66
C ARG A 34 -1.41 -1.37 12.65
N GLU A 35 -1.63 -1.71 13.92
CA GLU A 35 -0.58 -1.60 14.95
C GLU A 35 0.63 -2.47 14.61
N LYS A 36 0.40 -3.72 14.20
CA LYS A 36 1.49 -4.62 13.77
C LYS A 36 2.24 -4.12 12.54
N VAL A 37 1.54 -3.50 11.60
CA VAL A 37 2.18 -2.92 10.40
C VAL A 37 3.02 -1.72 10.79
N ASP A 38 2.52 -0.82 11.63
CA ASP A 38 3.25 0.35 12.10
C ASP A 38 4.49 -0.05 12.92
N GLU A 39 4.37 -1.05 13.79
CA GLU A 39 5.48 -1.63 14.54
C GLU A 39 6.53 -2.25 13.60
N GLY A 40 6.09 -3.04 12.61
CA GLY A 40 6.98 -3.66 11.63
C GLY A 40 7.74 -2.63 10.79
N GLU A 41 7.11 -1.51 10.41
CA GLU A 41 7.80 -0.44 9.68
C GLU A 41 8.83 0.29 10.55
N LYS A 42 8.51 0.55 11.83
CA LYS A 42 9.46 1.16 12.78
C LYS A 42 10.67 0.27 13.02
N GLU A 43 10.45 -1.03 13.23
CA GLU A 43 11.52 -2.01 13.40
C GLU A 43 12.40 -2.10 12.14
N ALA A 44 11.80 -2.12 10.95
CA ALA A 44 12.54 -2.15 9.69
C ALA A 44 13.43 -0.90 9.51
N LEU A 45 12.93 0.29 9.82
CA LEU A 45 13.73 1.52 9.76
C LEU A 45 14.82 1.57 10.81
N ALA A 46 14.52 1.12 12.04
CA ALA A 46 15.52 1.03 13.11
C ALA A 46 16.65 0.06 12.75
N HIS A 47 16.32 -1.08 12.15
CA HIS A 47 17.28 -2.05 11.63
C HIS A 47 18.18 -1.45 10.54
N LEU A 48 17.61 -0.62 9.67
CA LEU A 48 18.36 0.12 8.65
C LEU A 48 19.16 1.31 9.20
N GLY A 49 19.03 1.64 10.49
CA GLY A 49 19.69 2.77 11.13
C GLY A 49 19.06 4.14 10.84
N TYR A 50 17.83 4.15 10.34
CA TYR A 50 17.09 5.38 10.06
C TYR A 50 16.41 5.95 11.31
N PRO A 51 16.47 7.27 11.54
CA PRO A 51 15.68 7.94 12.57
C PRO A 51 14.17 7.80 12.39
N GLU A 52 13.40 7.85 13.48
CA GLU A 52 11.93 7.69 13.43
C GLU A 52 11.21 8.75 12.57
N TYR A 53 11.78 9.96 12.45
CA TYR A 53 11.18 11.00 11.60
C TYR A 53 11.20 10.63 10.10
N ASP A 54 12.09 9.74 9.66
CA ASP A 54 12.15 9.28 8.27
C ASP A 54 10.89 8.49 7.88
N LEU A 55 10.27 7.79 8.83
CA LEU A 55 8.98 7.12 8.61
C LEU A 55 7.90 8.14 8.20
N THR A 56 7.88 9.28 8.89
CA THR A 56 6.93 10.36 8.59
C THR A 56 7.22 10.98 7.22
N ILE A 57 8.50 11.20 6.89
CA ILE A 57 8.91 11.76 5.60
C ILE A 57 8.53 10.81 4.46
N PHE A 58 8.89 9.51 4.55
CA PHE A 58 8.54 8.52 3.54
C PHE A 58 7.03 8.34 3.42
N GLY A 59 6.30 8.33 4.54
CA GLY A 59 4.83 8.25 4.55
C GLY A 59 4.18 9.41 3.79
N VAL A 60 4.55 10.65 4.14
CA VAL A 60 4.03 11.85 3.46
C VAL A 60 4.43 11.87 1.98
N ALA A 61 5.69 11.53 1.66
CA ALA A 61 6.18 11.49 0.29
C ALA A 61 5.42 10.47 -0.57
N LYS A 62 5.13 9.27 -0.04
CA LYS A 62 4.34 8.23 -0.74
C LYS A 62 2.92 8.71 -1.02
N ILE A 63 2.27 9.41 -0.08
CA ILE A 63 0.93 9.97 -0.30
C ILE A 63 0.95 11.02 -1.40
N LEU A 64 1.88 11.99 -1.32
CA LEU A 64 2.02 13.04 -2.33
C LEU A 64 2.35 12.48 -3.71
N GLY A 65 3.29 11.52 -3.77
CA GLY A 65 3.65 10.82 -4.99
C GLY A 65 2.45 10.07 -5.59
N SER A 66 1.64 9.40 -4.76
CA SER A 66 0.47 8.66 -5.25
C SER A 66 -0.58 9.59 -5.84
N ILE A 67 -0.85 10.72 -5.19
CA ILE A 67 -1.73 11.77 -5.73
C ILE A 67 -1.18 12.30 -7.06
N ALA A 68 0.13 12.51 -7.14
CA ALA A 68 0.81 12.98 -8.34
C ALA A 68 0.77 11.96 -9.50
N VAL A 69 0.76 10.65 -9.22
CA VAL A 69 0.60 9.60 -10.24
C VAL A 69 -0.86 9.50 -10.72
N LEU A 70 -1.83 9.64 -9.81
CA LEU A 70 -3.26 9.50 -10.13
C LEU A 70 -3.81 10.65 -10.99
N GLN A 71 -3.26 11.86 -10.86
CA GLN A 71 -3.75 12.99 -11.64
C GLN A 71 -3.53 12.80 -13.16
N PRO A 72 -4.51 13.10 -14.02
CA PRO A 72 -4.37 12.98 -15.48
C PRO A 72 -3.89 14.27 -16.16
N LYS A 73 -3.84 15.40 -15.43
CA LYS A 73 -3.72 16.75 -16.03
C LYS A 73 -2.28 17.19 -16.27
N PHE A 74 -1.38 16.99 -15.30
CA PHE A 74 -0.01 17.51 -15.39
C PHE A 74 1.01 16.38 -15.63
N ARG A 75 1.45 16.25 -16.89
CA ARG A 75 2.40 15.21 -17.34
C ARG A 75 3.73 15.27 -16.59
N THR A 76 4.30 16.46 -16.46
CA THR A 76 5.61 16.66 -15.81
C THR A 76 5.59 16.26 -14.34
N ILE A 77 4.52 16.57 -13.61
CA ILE A 77 4.40 16.21 -12.19
C ILE A 77 4.29 14.69 -12.02
N LYS A 78 3.57 14.02 -12.93
CA LYS A 78 3.50 12.56 -12.97
C LYS A 78 4.88 11.94 -13.24
N GLU A 79 5.63 12.48 -14.20
CA GLU A 79 7.00 12.02 -14.48
C GLU A 79 7.93 12.22 -13.27
N TRP A 80 7.80 13.33 -12.56
CA TRP A 80 8.54 13.58 -11.33
C TRP A 80 8.17 12.61 -10.21
N ALA A 81 6.88 12.25 -10.09
CA ALA A 81 6.44 11.25 -9.13
C ALA A 81 7.03 9.87 -9.42
N TYR A 82 7.01 9.42 -10.69
CA TYR A 82 7.66 8.18 -11.10
C TYR A 82 9.18 8.21 -10.82
N ALA A 83 9.85 9.32 -11.09
CA ALA A 83 11.28 9.48 -10.78
C ALA A 83 11.55 9.40 -9.26
N GLY A 84 10.75 10.09 -8.44
CA GLY A 84 10.87 10.05 -6.99
C GLY A 84 10.67 8.65 -6.42
N PHE A 85 9.64 7.93 -6.86
CA PHE A 85 9.42 6.54 -6.47
C PHE A 85 10.57 5.62 -6.91
N THR A 86 11.10 5.82 -8.12
CA THR A 86 12.27 5.05 -8.60
C THR A 86 13.46 5.22 -7.67
N ILE A 87 13.80 6.46 -7.32
CA ILE A 87 14.92 6.78 -6.43
C ILE A 87 14.67 6.17 -5.04
N ASN A 88 13.45 6.28 -4.52
CA ASN A 88 13.08 5.71 -3.23
C ASN A 88 13.28 4.18 -3.19
N PHE A 89 12.85 3.45 -4.22
CA PHE A 89 13.00 1.99 -4.24
C PHE A 89 14.44 1.54 -4.48
N ILE A 90 15.23 2.29 -5.27
CA ILE A 90 16.68 2.05 -5.39
C ILE A 90 17.36 2.28 -4.03
N GLY A 91 16.99 3.34 -3.32
CA GLY A 91 17.46 3.63 -1.96
C GLY A 91 17.14 2.49 -0.99
N ALA A 92 15.89 2.03 -0.97
CA ALA A 92 15.47 0.90 -0.14
C ALA A 92 16.27 -0.38 -0.44
N PHE A 93 16.47 -0.71 -1.72
CA PHE A 93 17.31 -1.85 -2.11
C PHE A 93 18.74 -1.68 -1.62
N ALA A 94 19.33 -0.50 -1.83
CA ALA A 94 20.70 -0.21 -1.41
C ALA A 94 20.85 -0.30 0.12
N SER A 95 19.90 0.24 0.89
CA SER A 95 19.92 0.17 2.35
C SER A 95 19.91 -1.28 2.86
N HIS A 96 19.00 -2.12 2.36
CA HIS A 96 18.98 -3.54 2.72
C HIS A 96 20.26 -4.27 2.28
N ALA A 97 20.80 -3.93 1.11
CA ALA A 97 22.05 -4.51 0.62
C ALA A 97 23.28 -4.10 1.48
N PHE A 98 23.36 -2.85 1.94
CA PHE A 98 24.48 -2.35 2.74
C PHE A 98 24.45 -2.85 4.18
N VAL A 99 23.26 -3.04 4.76
CA VAL A 99 23.09 -3.64 6.09
C VAL A 99 23.35 -5.16 6.07
N GLY A 100 23.39 -5.77 4.87
CA GLY A 100 23.69 -7.18 4.68
C GLY A 100 22.47 -8.07 4.90
N ASP A 101 21.27 -7.55 4.64
CA ASP A 101 20.04 -8.33 4.78
C ASP A 101 19.98 -9.51 3.81
N GLY A 102 19.28 -10.55 4.24
CA GLY A 102 19.02 -11.70 3.39
C GLY A 102 18.25 -11.31 2.12
N ILE A 103 18.42 -12.12 1.06
CA ILE A 103 17.79 -11.91 -0.26
C ILE A 103 16.28 -11.62 -0.17
N GLY A 104 15.60 -12.16 0.84
CA GLY A 104 14.17 -11.90 1.10
C GLY A 104 13.80 -10.41 1.23
N MET A 105 14.67 -9.56 1.79
CA MET A 105 14.42 -8.12 1.92
C MET A 105 14.85 -7.32 0.68
N LEU A 106 15.68 -7.90 -0.18
CA LEU A 106 16.14 -7.26 -1.42
C LEU A 106 15.12 -7.43 -2.57
N ILE A 107 14.28 -8.47 -2.51
CA ILE A 107 13.28 -8.78 -3.54
C ILE A 107 12.14 -7.74 -3.62
N PRO A 108 11.50 -7.33 -2.50
CA PRO A 108 10.37 -6.40 -2.54
C PRO A 108 10.61 -5.10 -3.33
N PRO A 109 11.70 -4.34 -3.11
CA PRO A 109 11.94 -3.11 -3.86
C PRO A 109 12.14 -3.35 -5.36
N ILE A 110 12.72 -4.50 -5.76
CA ILE A 110 12.88 -4.87 -7.17
C ILE A 110 11.51 -5.15 -7.81
N ILE A 111 10.67 -5.95 -7.14
CA ILE A 111 9.33 -6.27 -7.65
C ILE A 111 8.53 -4.98 -7.85
N THR A 112 8.54 -4.09 -6.85
CA THR A 112 7.81 -2.81 -6.94
C THR A 112 8.35 -1.93 -8.07
N LEU A 113 9.67 -1.88 -8.28
CA LEU A 113 10.26 -1.17 -9.42
C LEU A 113 9.77 -1.73 -10.76
N VAL A 114 9.75 -3.05 -10.93
CA VAL A 114 9.29 -3.69 -12.17
C VAL A 114 7.83 -3.35 -12.45
N ILE A 115 6.96 -3.47 -11.44
CA ILE A 115 5.53 -3.12 -11.55
C ILE A 115 5.37 -1.65 -11.94
N MET A 116 6.13 -0.76 -11.30
CA MET A 116 6.08 0.66 -11.57
C MET A 116 6.56 1.00 -13.00
N PHE A 117 7.63 0.37 -13.50
CA PHE A 117 8.07 0.57 -14.88
C PHE A 117 7.03 0.08 -15.89
N ILE A 118 6.39 -1.08 -15.64
CA ILE A 118 5.28 -1.56 -16.47
C ILE A 118 4.15 -0.53 -16.51
N SER A 119 3.74 -0.01 -15.34
CA SER A 119 2.73 1.05 -15.23
C SER A 119 3.12 2.29 -16.03
N TYR A 120 4.38 2.73 -15.94
CA TYR A 120 4.90 3.87 -16.66
C TYR A 120 4.87 3.66 -18.19
N PHE A 121 5.36 2.52 -18.69
CA PHE A 121 5.38 2.24 -20.12
C PHE A 121 3.96 2.15 -20.70
N LEU A 122 3.02 1.54 -19.97
CA LEU A 122 1.61 1.50 -20.37
C LEU A 122 1.01 2.90 -20.44
N TRP A 123 1.27 3.75 -19.44
CA TRP A 123 0.81 5.13 -19.46
C TRP A 123 1.38 5.92 -20.66
N LYS A 124 2.69 5.85 -20.91
CA LYS A 124 3.30 6.53 -22.06
C LYS A 124 2.72 6.05 -23.39
N LYS A 125 2.41 4.75 -23.51
CA LYS A 125 1.76 4.19 -24.70
C LYS A 125 0.34 4.74 -24.90
N ILE A 126 -0.47 4.80 -23.84
CA ILE A 126 -1.83 5.36 -23.88
C ILE A 126 -1.79 6.85 -24.22
N GLU A 127 -0.86 7.58 -23.61
CA GLU A 127 -0.70 9.01 -23.85
C GLU A 127 -0.29 9.33 -25.30
N ALA A 128 0.61 8.52 -25.88
CA ALA A 128 0.98 8.64 -27.29
C ALA A 128 -0.22 8.42 -28.23
N ALA A 129 -1.08 7.45 -27.91
CA ALA A 129 -2.30 7.19 -28.69
C ALA A 129 -3.31 8.35 -28.61
N ASN A 130 -3.50 8.93 -27.42
CA ASN A 130 -4.43 10.05 -27.21
C ASN A 130 -3.99 11.36 -27.88
N LEU A 131 -2.69 11.55 -28.13
CA LEU A 131 -2.17 12.72 -28.84
C LEU A 131 -2.34 12.62 -30.37
N GLN A 132 -2.61 11.43 -30.91
CA GLN A 132 -2.81 11.21 -32.35
C GLN A 132 -4.27 11.35 -32.79
N THR A 133 -5.22 11.38 -31.84
CA THR A 133 -6.67 11.49 -32.08
C THR A 133 -7.21 12.91 -31.95
N ILE A 134 -6.35 13.91 -31.71
CA ILE A 134 -6.67 15.35 -31.68
C ILE A 134 -6.01 16.00 -32.90
#